data_AF-A0A7V1H340-F1
#
_entry.id   AF-A0A7V1H340-F1
#
_cell.length_a   1.000
_cell.length_b   1.000
_cell.length_c   1.000
_cell.angle_alpha   90.00
_cell.angle_beta   90.00
_cell.angle_gamma   90.00
#
_symmetry.space_group_name_H-M   'P 1'
#
loop_
_entity.id
_entity.type
_entity.pdbx_description
1 polymer ?
#
loop_
_entity_poly.entity_id
_entity_poly.type
_entity_poly.pdbx_seq_one_letter_code
_entity_poly.pdbx_strand_id
1 'polypeptide(L)'
;HTVTALYEINLTEAGAETATELRYQKTDIKDDACASNEMMMIKFRYKEPGEEKSRLIEEPVSFNPVSLNEASDNFKFSAAVAAFALILKDSEYKGSADYSLVLELAEQSIGIDREWYRKEFLGLVKSAQWQSIK
;
A
#
# COMPACT_ATOMS: atom_id res chain seq x y z
N HIS A 1 15.39 -9.62 -2.89
CA HIS A 1 14.19 -9.11 -3.59
C HIS A 1 13.21 -8.63 -2.54
N THR A 2 12.59 -7.47 -2.77
CA THR A 2 11.56 -6.91 -1.90
C THR A 2 10.26 -6.88 -2.69
N VAL A 3 9.17 -7.33 -2.08
CA VAL A 3 7.83 -7.28 -2.67
C VAL A 3 7.02 -6.26 -1.88
N THR A 4 6.43 -5.30 -2.58
CA THR A 4 5.43 -4.39 -2.01
C THR A 4 4.06 -4.80 -2.54
N ALA A 5 3.12 -5.07 -1.63
CA ALA A 5 1.72 -5.26 -1.96
C ALA A 5 0.92 -4.07 -1.42
N LEU A 6 0.05 -3.51 -2.24
CA LEU A 6 -0.88 -2.46 -1.86
C LEU A 6 -2.28 -3.08 -1.83
N TYR A 7 -3.02 -2.83 -0.75
CA TYR A 7 -4.37 -3.33 -0.56
C TYR A 7 -5.32 -2.17 -0.38
N GLU A 8 -6.50 -2.30 -0.97
CA GLU A 8 -7.64 -1.45 -0.68
C GLU A 8 -8.51 -2.15 0.36
N ILE A 9 -8.91 -1.41 1.39
CA ILE A 9 -9.81 -1.92 2.43
C ILE A 9 -11.22 -1.47 2.06
N ASN A 10 -12.06 -2.43 1.67
CA ASN A 10 -13.48 -2.22 1.49
C ASN A 10 -14.21 -2.59 2.77
N LEU A 11 -14.85 -1.60 3.41
CA LEU A 11 -15.70 -1.83 4.56
C LEU A 11 -17.01 -2.46 4.05
N THR A 12 -17.16 -3.77 4.26
CA THR A 12 -18.42 -4.46 3.97
C THR A 12 -19.36 -4.32 5.16
N GLU A 13 -20.66 -4.24 4.89
CA GLU A 13 -21.66 -4.44 5.94
C GLU A 13 -21.52 -5.87 6.48
N ALA A 14 -21.65 -6.02 7.81
CA ALA A 14 -21.37 -7.27 8.52
C ALA A 14 -22.08 -8.48 7.86
N GLY A 15 -21.32 -9.49 7.43
CA GLY A 15 -21.89 -10.72 6.86
C GLY A 15 -21.09 -11.44 5.78
N ALA A 16 -19.90 -10.97 5.40
CA ALA A 16 -19.05 -11.71 4.47
C ALA A 16 -18.57 -13.03 5.11
N GLU A 17 -18.98 -14.17 4.53
CA GLU A 17 -18.50 -15.48 4.96
C GLU A 17 -16.99 -15.61 4.70
N THR A 18 -16.20 -15.64 5.76
CA THR A 18 -14.76 -15.88 5.68
C THR A 18 -14.44 -17.32 6.08
N ALA A 19 -13.62 -18.01 5.29
CA ALA A 19 -13.23 -19.40 5.53
C ALA A 19 -12.42 -19.66 6.82
N THR A 20 -12.11 -18.61 7.60
CA THR A 20 -11.32 -18.68 8.84
C THR A 20 -11.98 -17.87 9.94
N GLU A 21 -11.86 -18.32 11.19
CA GLU A 21 -12.30 -17.55 12.36
C GLU A 21 -11.53 -16.23 12.42
N LEU A 22 -12.26 -15.11 12.29
CA LEU A 22 -11.65 -13.78 12.39
C LEU A 22 -11.39 -13.44 13.85
N ARG A 23 -10.21 -12.87 14.13
CA ARG A 23 -9.81 -12.44 15.47
C ARG A 23 -10.74 -11.39 16.06
N TYR A 24 -11.35 -10.55 15.23
CA TYR A 24 -12.14 -9.37 15.63
C TYR A 24 -13.64 -9.51 15.33
N GLN A 25 -14.26 -10.64 15.62
CA GLN A 25 -15.71 -10.82 15.39
C GLN A 25 -16.61 -10.34 16.52
N LYS A 26 -16.07 -10.17 17.73
CA LYS A 26 -16.87 -9.75 18.89
C LYS A 26 -16.84 -8.23 19.00
N THR A 27 -18.01 -7.62 19.00
CA THR A 27 -18.20 -6.18 19.25
C THR A 27 -18.09 -5.82 20.74
N ASP A 28 -18.03 -6.80 21.65
CA ASP A 28 -17.66 -6.56 23.05
C ASP A 28 -16.17 -6.28 23.14
N ILE A 29 -15.83 -4.98 23.14
CA ILE A 29 -14.46 -4.50 23.34
C ILE A 29 -14.07 -4.81 24.79
N LYS A 30 -13.08 -5.67 24.96
CA LYS A 30 -12.51 -6.01 26.27
C LYS A 30 -11.60 -4.87 26.78
N ASP A 31 -11.44 -4.78 28.10
CA ASP A 31 -10.62 -3.73 28.73
C ASP A 31 -9.15 -3.76 28.26
N ASP A 32 -8.61 -4.94 27.97
CA ASP A 32 -7.26 -5.11 27.42
C ASP A 32 -7.13 -4.60 25.97
N ALA A 33 -8.20 -4.71 25.17
CA ALA A 33 -8.27 -4.15 23.83
C ALA A 33 -8.33 -2.61 23.86
N CYS A 34 -9.06 -2.02 24.80
CA CYS A 34 -9.08 -0.57 25.02
C CYS A 34 -7.71 0.00 25.43
N ALA A 35 -6.91 -0.79 26.15
CA ALA A 35 -5.56 -0.41 26.57
C ALA A 35 -4.49 -0.66 25.50
N SER A 36 -4.83 -1.38 24.42
CA SER A 36 -3.92 -1.73 23.33
C SER A 36 -3.93 -0.67 22.23
N ASN A 37 -2.77 -0.39 21.64
CA ASN A 37 -2.65 0.45 20.44
C ASN A 37 -2.71 -0.39 19.15
N GLU A 38 -3.22 -1.63 19.19
CA GLU A 38 -3.36 -2.51 18.04
C GLU A 38 -4.51 -2.05 17.13
N MET A 39 -4.22 -1.78 15.86
CA MET A 39 -5.21 -1.39 14.84
C MET A 39 -5.76 -2.60 14.10
N MET A 40 -4.89 -3.52 13.69
CA MET A 40 -5.28 -4.72 12.93
C MET A 40 -4.22 -5.83 13.06
N MET A 41 -4.58 -7.04 12.65
CA MET A 41 -3.67 -8.19 12.54
C MET A 41 -3.57 -8.59 11.07
N ILE A 42 -2.35 -8.58 10.52
CA ILE A 42 -2.08 -9.09 9.17
C ILE A 42 -1.70 -10.56 9.28
N LYS A 43 -2.42 -11.41 8.53
CA LYS A 43 -2.05 -12.82 8.32
C LYS A 43 -1.60 -13.01 6.88
N PHE A 44 -0.31 -13.26 6.68
CA PHE A 44 0.26 -13.45 5.35
C PHE A 44 0.76 -14.88 5.17
N ARG A 45 0.43 -15.51 4.04
CA ARG A 45 0.86 -16.87 3.72
C ARG A 45 1.68 -16.88 2.45
N TYR A 46 2.83 -17.56 2.48
CA TYR A 46 3.70 -17.71 1.31
C TYR A 46 4.31 -19.10 1.22
N LYS A 47 4.90 -19.41 0.07
CA LYS A 47 5.70 -20.61 -0.20
C LYS A 47 7.02 -20.17 -0.83
N GLU A 48 8.12 -20.83 -0.49
CA GLU A 48 9.38 -20.64 -1.21
C GLU A 48 9.30 -21.33 -2.59
N PRO A 49 10.09 -20.91 -3.59
CA PRO A 49 10.16 -21.59 -4.87
C PRO A 49 10.48 -23.09 -4.70
N GLY A 50 9.60 -23.96 -5.20
CA GLY A 50 9.76 -25.42 -5.10
C GLY A 50 9.27 -26.04 -3.79
N GLU A 51 8.79 -25.26 -2.82
CA GLU A 51 8.16 -25.81 -1.62
C GLU A 51 6.65 -26.00 -1.79
N GLU A 52 6.16 -27.17 -1.38
CA GLU A 52 4.71 -27.45 -1.36
C GLU A 52 4.02 -26.91 -0.10
N LYS A 53 4.76 -26.77 1.00
CA LYS A 53 4.21 -26.32 2.29
C LYS A 53 4.23 -24.81 2.41
N SER A 54 3.10 -24.23 2.80
CA SER A 54 2.97 -22.80 3.03
C SER A 54 3.32 -22.42 4.47
N ARG A 55 4.04 -21.30 4.60
CA ARG A 55 4.41 -20.65 5.87
C ARG A 55 3.41 -19.52 6.17
N LEU A 56 3.08 -19.34 7.45
CA LEU A 56 2.18 -18.29 7.94
C LEU A 56 3.00 -17.26 8.73
N ILE A 57 2.76 -15.99 8.44
CA ILE A 57 3.25 -14.83 9.19
C ILE A 57 2.02 -14.15 9.79
N GLU A 58 2.05 -13.86 11.09
CA GLU A 58 0.99 -13.12 11.78
C GLU A 58 1.62 -11.92 12.50
N GLU A 59 1.26 -10.72 12.09
CA GLU A 59 1.85 -9.48 12.60
C GLU A 59 0.76 -8.49 13.04
N PRO A 60 0.71 -8.12 14.33
CA PRO A 60 -0.16 -7.05 14.80
C PRO A 60 0.40 -5.69 14.36
N VAL A 61 -0.44 -4.86 13.77
CA VAL A 61 -0.11 -3.51 13.35
C VAL A 61 -0.65 -2.54 14.38
N SER A 62 0.24 -1.75 15.00
CA SER A 62 -0.16 -0.70 15.92
C SER A 62 -0.57 0.58 15.20
N PHE A 63 -1.49 1.35 15.77
CA PHE A 63 -1.91 2.65 15.26
C PHE A 63 -0.85 3.72 15.57
N ASN A 64 0.10 3.88 14.66
CA ASN A 64 1.15 4.89 14.73
C ASN A 64 1.17 5.71 13.43
N PRO A 65 0.27 6.70 13.27
CA PRO A 65 0.20 7.49 12.06
C PRO A 65 1.49 8.29 11.85
N VAL A 66 2.06 8.19 10.65
CA VAL A 66 3.24 8.94 10.23
C VAL A 66 2.82 9.89 9.12
N SER A 67 3.30 11.14 9.15
CA SER A 67 3.01 12.09 8.09
C SER A 67 3.62 11.63 6.77
N LEU A 68 3.01 11.99 5.65
CA LEU A 68 3.50 11.58 4.32
C LEU A 68 4.96 12.04 4.10
N ASN A 69 5.34 13.20 4.61
CA ASN A 69 6.70 13.73 4.51
C ASN A 69 7.73 12.89 5.27
N GLU A 70 7.33 12.27 6.38
CA GLU A 70 8.17 11.39 7.19
C GLU A 70 8.11 9.92 6.74
N ALA A 71 7.22 9.60 5.80
CA ALA A 71 7.14 8.26 5.24
C ALA A 71 8.43 7.88 4.50
N SER A 72 8.74 6.59 4.51
CA SER A 72 9.92 6.05 3.82
C SER A 72 9.89 6.32 2.31
N ASP A 73 11.07 6.41 1.70
CA ASP A 73 11.19 6.53 0.25
C ASP A 73 10.46 5.39 -0.48
N ASN A 74 10.49 4.17 0.06
CA ASN A 74 9.78 3.03 -0.52
C ASN A 74 8.27 3.23 -0.53
N PHE A 75 7.71 3.78 0.54
CA PHE A 75 6.28 4.04 0.64
C PHE A 75 5.87 5.13 -0.36
N LYS A 76 6.57 6.27 -0.36
CA LYS A 76 6.33 7.37 -1.30
C LYS A 76 6.43 6.92 -2.75
N PHE A 77 7.46 6.15 -3.08
CA PHE A 77 7.64 5.61 -4.44
C PHE A 77 6.50 4.66 -4.82
N SER A 78 6.12 3.74 -3.94
CA SER A 78 5.05 2.77 -4.21
C SER A 78 3.70 3.47 -4.36
N ALA A 79 3.44 4.52 -3.56
CA ALA A 79 2.27 5.38 -3.71
C ALA A 79 2.26 6.12 -5.05
N ALA A 80 3.40 6.66 -5.49
CA ALA A 80 3.55 7.32 -6.79
C ALA A 80 3.21 6.36 -7.95
N VAL A 81 3.76 5.14 -7.91
CA VAL A 81 3.50 4.10 -8.93
C VAL A 81 2.02 3.72 -8.97
N ALA A 82 1.37 3.54 -7.82
CA ALA A 82 -0.04 3.20 -7.75
C ALA A 82 -0.94 4.34 -8.26
N ALA A 83 -0.70 5.57 -7.80
CA ALA A 83 -1.42 6.75 -8.26
C ALA A 83 -1.29 6.93 -9.79
N PHE A 84 -0.08 6.74 -10.32
CA PHE A 84 0.15 6.78 -11.75
C PHE A 84 -0.63 5.72 -12.52
N ALA A 85 -0.66 4.48 -12.02
CA ALA A 85 -1.45 3.41 -12.63
C ALA A 85 -2.96 3.72 -12.61
N LEU A 86 -3.48 4.33 -11.54
CA LEU A 86 -4.88 4.75 -11.44
C LEU A 86 -5.21 5.84 -12.47
N ILE A 87 -4.31 6.81 -12.65
CA ILE A 87 -4.46 7.87 -13.66
C ILE A 87 -4.47 7.28 -15.08
N LEU A 88 -3.50 6.41 -15.41
CA LEU A 88 -3.40 5.81 -16.74
C LEU A 88 -4.61 4.93 -17.10
N LYS A 89 -5.25 4.33 -16.10
CA LYS A 89 -6.46 3.53 -16.28
C LYS A 89 -7.74 4.35 -16.32
N ASP A 90 -7.65 5.67 -16.14
CA ASP A 90 -8.79 6.55 -15.90
C ASP A 90 -9.74 5.98 -14.82
N SER A 91 -9.15 5.49 -13.73
CA SER A 91 -9.89 4.77 -12.70
C SER A 91 -10.84 5.70 -11.93
N GLU A 92 -12.07 5.25 -11.68
CA GLU A 92 -13.01 5.93 -10.78
C GLU A 92 -12.46 6.07 -9.35
N TYR A 93 -11.53 5.20 -8.95
CA TYR A 93 -10.88 5.20 -7.63
C TYR A 93 -9.62 6.06 -7.55
N LYS A 94 -9.26 6.79 -8.62
CA LYS A 94 -8.08 7.68 -8.62
C LYS A 94 -8.23 8.85 -7.64
N GLY A 95 -9.43 9.16 -7.18
CA GLY A 95 -9.71 10.25 -6.27
C GLY A 95 -9.21 11.59 -6.84
N SER A 96 -8.39 12.31 -6.05
CA SER A 96 -7.73 13.56 -6.48
C SER A 96 -6.34 13.34 -7.07
N ALA A 97 -5.95 12.10 -7.40
CA ALA A 97 -4.63 11.84 -7.96
C ALA A 97 -4.51 12.45 -9.36
N ASP A 98 -3.47 13.25 -9.54
CA ASP A 98 -3.06 13.82 -10.82
C ASP A 98 -1.57 13.61 -11.05
N TYR A 99 -1.10 13.99 -12.24
CA TYR A 99 0.31 13.87 -12.59
C TYR A 99 1.21 14.69 -11.65
N SER A 100 0.73 15.81 -11.11
CA SER A 100 1.49 16.67 -10.20
C SER A 100 1.80 15.93 -8.89
N LEU A 101 0.80 15.29 -8.30
CA LEU A 101 0.95 14.46 -7.09
C LEU A 101 1.92 13.29 -7.32
N VAL A 102 1.81 12.61 -8.46
CA VAL A 102 2.71 11.50 -8.80
C VAL A 102 4.16 11.99 -8.88
N LEU A 103 4.40 13.13 -9.53
CA LEU A 103 5.73 13.70 -9.65
C LEU A 103 6.29 14.11 -8.30
N GLU A 104 5.50 14.76 -7.44
CA GLU A 104 5.92 15.14 -6.10
C GLU A 104 6.37 13.91 -5.28
N LEU A 105 5.53 12.88 -5.23
CA LEU A 105 5.85 11.63 -4.52
C LEU A 105 7.08 10.94 -5.10
N ALA A 106 7.19 10.88 -6.43
CA ALA A 106 8.31 10.25 -7.12
C ALA A 106 9.63 10.98 -6.84
N GLU A 107 9.65 12.32 -6.92
CA GLU A 107 10.83 13.16 -6.67
C GLU A 107 11.29 13.06 -5.21
N GLN A 108 10.37 13.09 -4.25
CA GLN A 108 10.68 12.91 -2.84
C GLN A 108 11.17 11.49 -2.48
N SER A 109 11.02 10.54 -3.40
CA SER A 109 11.34 9.12 -3.17
C SER A 109 12.63 8.64 -3.86
N ILE A 110 13.39 9.51 -4.54
CA ILE A 110 14.56 9.07 -5.32
C ILE A 110 15.58 8.34 -4.45
N GLY A 111 15.97 8.91 -3.31
CA GLY A 111 16.87 8.27 -2.34
C GLY A 111 18.15 7.68 -2.96
N ILE A 112 18.57 6.51 -2.47
CA ILE A 112 19.66 5.72 -3.06
C ILE A 112 19.12 4.91 -4.23
N ASP A 113 19.35 5.38 -5.46
CA ASP A 113 18.86 4.78 -6.71
C ASP A 113 20.02 4.22 -7.56
N ARG A 114 20.58 3.07 -7.15
CA ARG A 114 21.78 2.48 -7.78
C ARG A 114 21.57 2.09 -9.25
N GLU A 115 20.37 1.61 -9.54
CA GLU A 115 19.97 1.10 -10.86
C GLU A 115 19.13 2.12 -11.65
N TRP A 116 18.97 3.34 -11.12
CA TRP A 116 18.29 4.46 -11.78
C TRP A 116 16.78 4.27 -12.03
N TYR A 117 16.16 3.20 -11.51
CA TYR A 117 14.76 2.90 -11.78
C TYR A 117 13.78 3.99 -11.32
N ARG A 118 14.07 4.68 -10.21
CA ARG A 118 13.17 5.73 -9.72
C ARG A 118 13.28 6.99 -10.58
N LYS A 119 14.48 7.31 -11.05
CA LYS A 119 14.70 8.39 -12.03
C LYS A 119 14.07 8.09 -13.38
N GLU A 120 14.18 6.86 -13.87
CA GLU A 120 13.52 6.43 -15.11
C GLU A 120 11.99 6.52 -15.00
N PHE A 121 11.43 6.10 -13.86
CA PHE A 121 10.00 6.27 -13.58
C PHE A 121 9.58 7.75 -13.64
N LEU A 122 10.37 8.65 -13.06
CA LEU A 122 10.09 10.08 -13.13
C LEU A 122 10.05 10.60 -14.57
N GLY A 123 10.99 10.17 -15.41
CA GLY A 123 11.00 10.52 -16.85
C GLY A 123 9.76 10.01 -17.59
N LEU A 124 9.31 8.80 -17.24
CA LEU A 124 8.10 8.20 -17.81
C LEU A 124 6.84 8.98 -17.43
N VAL A 125 6.70 9.38 -16.16
CA VAL A 125 5.56 10.19 -15.70
C VAL A 125 5.53 11.55 -16.40
N LYS A 126 6.68 12.23 -16.51
CA LYS A 126 6.80 13.52 -17.23
C LYS A 126 6.39 13.39 -18.70
N SER A 127 6.81 12.31 -19.35
CA SER A 127 6.46 12.02 -20.74
C SER A 127 4.96 11.77 -20.92
N ALA A 128 4.34 11.05 -19.98
CA ALA A 128 2.89 10.80 -19.99
C ALA A 128 2.08 12.07 -19.73
N GLN A 129 2.50 12.91 -18.77
CA GLN A 129 1.88 14.20 -18.51
C GLN A 129 1.93 15.12 -19.73
N TRP A 130 3.04 15.15 -20.46
CA TRP A 130 3.15 15.94 -21.67
C TRP A 130 2.16 15.49 -22.75
N GLN A 131 1.95 14.17 -22.87
CA GLN A 131 1.00 13.61 -23.84
C GLN A 131 -0.45 13.86 -23.47
N SER A 132 -0.80 13.93 -22.18
CA SER A 132 -2.18 14.16 -21.74
C SER A 132 -2.68 15.59 -21.92
N ILE A 133 -1.79 16.54 -22.21
CA ILE A 133 -2.10 17.95 -22.48
C ILE A 133 -2.39 18.20 -23.98
N LYS A 134 -2.06 17.26 -24.86
CA LYS A 134 -2.35 17.32 -26.31
C LYS A 134 -3.73 16.78 -26.63
#